data_AF-A0A453ACW6-F1
#
_entry.id   AF-A0A453ACW6-F1
#
_cell.length_a   1.000
_cell.length_b   1.000
_cell.length_c   1.000
_cell.angle_alpha   90.00
_cell.angle_beta   90.00
_cell.angle_gamma   90.00
#
_symmetry.space_group_name_H-M   'P 1'
#
loop_
_entity.id
_entity.type
_entity.pdbx_description
1 polymer ?
#
loop_
_entity_poly.entity_id
_entity_poly.type
_entity_poly.pdbx_seq_one_letter_code
_entity_poly.pdbx_strand_id
1 'polypeptide(L)'
;MEVVKQTGCKYTGITLSEEQLKYAQMKVKEAGLEDRITFLLCDYRQIPSRCKYDRIISCEMIEGVGHEFMDDFFGCCESLLAPDGLFVLQVSTNRREYHIGSVHPLRGIIDREL
;
A
#
# COMPACT_ATOMS: atom_id res chain seq x y z
N MET A 1 3.69 0.12 -14.97
CA MET A 1 3.86 0.60 -16.37
C MET A 1 2.66 0.27 -17.23
N GLU A 2 2.17 -0.97 -17.24
CA GLU A 2 1.08 -1.39 -18.13
C GLU A 2 -0.20 -0.54 -17.98
N VAL A 3 -0.60 -0.23 -16.74
CA VAL A 3 -1.74 0.66 -16.47
C VAL A 3 -1.62 2.02 -17.18
N VAL A 4 -0.43 2.61 -17.20
CA VAL A 4 -0.18 3.90 -17.89
C VAL A 4 -0.23 3.73 -19.40
N LYS A 5 0.27 2.62 -19.94
CA LYS A 5 0.21 2.34 -21.38
C LYS A 5 -1.23 2.13 -21.86
N GLN A 6 -2.06 1.44 -21.08
CA GLN A 6 -3.44 1.13 -21.45
C GLN A 6 -4.41 2.30 -21.24
N THR A 7 -4.21 3.09 -20.18
CA THR A 7 -5.17 4.13 -19.77
C THR A 7 -4.68 5.55 -20.04
N GLY A 8 -3.37 5.75 -20.22
CA GLY A 8 -2.78 7.07 -20.30
C GLY A 8 -2.76 7.84 -18.98
N CYS A 9 -3.09 7.24 -17.84
CA CYS A 9 -3.11 7.93 -16.56
C CYS A 9 -1.71 8.43 -16.13
N LYS A 10 -1.68 9.38 -15.19
CA LYS A 10 -0.48 9.66 -14.41
C LYS A 10 -0.42 8.69 -13.23
N TYR A 11 0.77 8.18 -12.94
CA TYR A 11 1.01 7.20 -11.91
C TYR A 11 2.07 7.68 -10.94
N THR A 12 1.75 7.62 -9.65
CA THR A 12 2.72 7.82 -8.57
C THR A 12 2.90 6.50 -7.83
N GLY A 13 4.11 5.96 -7.81
CA GLY A 13 4.47 4.85 -6.94
C GLY A 13 5.25 5.34 -5.72
N ILE A 14 5.14 4.64 -4.61
CA ILE A 14 5.93 4.89 -3.41
C ILE A 14 6.73 3.63 -3.05
N THR A 15 7.88 3.81 -2.43
CA THR A 15 8.67 2.72 -1.84
C THR A 15 9.52 3.25 -0.69
N LEU A 16 9.93 2.36 0.21
CA LEU A 16 10.93 2.62 1.25
C LEU A 16 12.34 2.17 0.84
N SER A 17 12.50 1.48 -0.30
CA SER A 17 13.79 0.96 -0.76
C SER A 17 14.38 1.84 -1.88
N GLU A 18 15.60 2.30 -1.65
CA GLU A 18 16.38 3.04 -2.65
C GLU A 18 16.71 2.18 -3.88
N GLU A 19 16.96 0.89 -3.68
CA GLU A 19 17.24 -0.06 -4.74
C GLU A 19 16.03 -0.27 -5.66
N GLN A 20 14.84 -0.45 -5.06
CA GLN A 20 13.59 -0.55 -5.81
C GLN A 20 13.30 0.73 -6.56
N LEU A 21 13.52 1.90 -5.94
CA LEU A 21 13.34 3.20 -6.57
C LEU A 21 14.23 3.33 -7.82
N LYS A 22 15.54 3.07 -7.66
CA LYS A 22 16.52 3.17 -8.74
C LYS A 22 16.17 2.23 -9.89
N TYR A 23 15.80 0.98 -9.57
CA TYR A 23 15.37 0.02 -10.58
C TYR A 23 14.10 0.49 -11.31
N ALA A 24 13.08 0.93 -10.58
CA ALA A 24 11.82 1.36 -11.15
C ALA A 24 11.97 2.60 -12.05
N GLN A 25 12.79 3.58 -11.65
CA GLN A 25 13.12 4.75 -12.45
C GLN A 25 13.84 4.38 -13.75
N MET A 26 14.82 3.46 -13.68
CA MET A 26 15.49 2.93 -14.87
C MET A 26 14.49 2.30 -15.84
N LYS A 27 13.58 1.44 -15.36
CA LYS A 27 12.54 0.82 -16.20
C LYS A 27 11.59 1.84 -16.84
N VAL A 28 11.23 2.91 -16.12
CA VAL A 28 10.38 3.99 -16.65
C VAL A 28 11.10 4.76 -17.75
N LYS A 29 12.38 5.07 -17.55
CA LYS A 29 13.21 5.75 -18.55
C LYS A 29 13.38 4.91 -19.81
N GLU A 30 13.68 3.62 -19.67
CA GLU A 30 13.73 2.68 -20.80
C GLU A 30 12.41 2.63 -21.60
N ALA A 31 11.28 2.80 -20.91
CA ALA A 31 9.96 2.83 -21.53
C ALA A 31 9.53 4.20 -22.08
N GLY A 32 10.32 5.27 -21.84
CA GLY A 32 9.99 6.64 -22.24
C GLY A 32 8.75 7.23 -21.56
N LEU A 33 8.47 6.83 -20.31
CA LEU A 33 7.25 7.22 -19.57
C LEU A 33 7.52 8.19 -18.40
N GLU A 34 8.67 8.86 -18.40
CA GLU A 34 9.12 9.76 -17.33
C GLU A 34 8.17 10.97 -17.11
N ASP A 35 7.39 11.34 -18.13
CA ASP A 35 6.38 12.41 -18.07
C ASP A 35 5.08 11.99 -17.35
N ARG A 36 4.85 10.67 -17.20
CA ARG A 36 3.61 10.12 -16.62
C ARG A 36 3.81 9.29 -15.37
N ILE A 37 4.99 8.72 -15.15
CA ILE A 37 5.29 7.87 -14.01
C ILE A 37 6.30 8.56 -13.11
N THR A 38 5.89 8.84 -11.87
CA THR A 38 6.75 9.34 -10.80
C THR A 38 6.87 8.30 -9.71
N PHE A 39 8.05 8.18 -9.11
CA PHE A 39 8.26 7.39 -7.90
C PHE A 39 8.77 8.26 -6.78
N LEU A 40 8.27 8.03 -5.57
CA LEU A 40 8.67 8.69 -4.35
C LEU A 40 9.34 7.68 -3.41
N LEU A 41 10.47 8.07 -2.82
CA LEU A 41 11.08 7.35 -1.71
C LEU A 41 10.53 7.94 -0.41
N CYS A 42 9.42 7.39 0.07
CA CYS A 42 8.79 7.89 1.28
C CYS A 42 7.89 6.83 1.91
N ASP A 43 7.60 7.06 3.20
CA ASP A 43 6.52 6.37 3.87
C ASP A 43 5.16 6.90 3.37
N TYR A 44 4.15 6.03 3.28
CA TYR A 44 2.82 6.42 2.83
C TYR A 44 2.19 7.52 3.72
N ARG A 45 2.55 7.55 5.01
CA ARG A 45 2.10 8.55 5.99
C ARG A 45 2.64 9.95 5.70
N GLN A 46 3.68 10.04 4.85
CA GLN A 46 4.34 11.30 4.50
C GLN A 46 3.91 11.84 3.14
N ILE A 47 2.99 11.17 2.44
CA ILE A 47 2.46 11.67 1.18
C ILE A 47 1.71 12.99 1.45
N PRO A 48 2.04 14.09 0.75
CA PRO A 48 1.38 15.37 0.98
C PRO A 48 -0.14 15.28 0.77
N SER A 49 -0.91 15.59 1.81
CA SER A 49 -2.39 15.53 1.81
C SER A 49 -3.06 16.50 0.82
N ARG A 50 -2.33 17.51 0.35
CA ARG A 50 -2.79 18.42 -0.72
C ARG A 50 -2.94 17.72 -2.08
N CYS A 51 -2.30 16.57 -2.27
CA CYS A 51 -2.40 15.78 -3.48
C CYS A 51 -3.53 14.77 -3.32
N LYS A 52 -4.58 14.91 -4.13
CA LYS A 52 -5.68 13.94 -4.20
C LYS A 52 -5.49 13.01 -5.39
N TYR A 53 -5.80 11.73 -5.19
CA TYR A 53 -5.73 10.69 -6.19
C TYR A 53 -7.12 10.20 -6.55
N ASP A 54 -7.39 10.07 -7.85
CA ASP A 54 -8.63 9.46 -8.33
C ASP A 54 -8.69 7.97 -8.01
N ARG A 55 -7.53 7.31 -7.95
CA ARG A 55 -7.42 5.87 -7.72
C ARG A 55 -6.21 5.58 -6.82
N ILE A 56 -6.42 4.76 -5.80
CA ILE A 56 -5.36 4.24 -4.93
C ILE A 56 -5.39 2.71 -5.01
N ILE A 57 -4.23 2.09 -5.20
CA ILE A 57 -4.08 0.63 -5.20
C ILE A 57 -3.01 0.28 -4.16
N SER A 58 -3.37 -0.55 -3.19
CA SER A 58 -2.44 -1.12 -2.21
C SER A 58 -2.43 -2.64 -2.39
N CYS A 59 -1.25 -3.21 -2.58
CA CYS A 59 -1.03 -4.62 -2.88
C CYS A 59 0.00 -5.16 -1.90
N GLU A 60 -0.41 -6.11 -1.06
CA GLU A 60 0.46 -6.81 -0.09
C GLU A 60 1.26 -5.85 0.82
N MET A 61 0.64 -4.73 1.24
CA MET A 61 1.26 -3.70 2.07
C MET A 61 0.70 -3.70 3.51
N ILE A 62 -0.60 -3.94 3.67
CA ILE A 62 -1.30 -3.80 4.97
C ILE A 62 -0.85 -4.85 6.00
N GLU A 63 -0.29 -5.97 5.55
CA GLU A 63 0.32 -7.03 6.34
C GLU A 63 1.51 -6.51 7.15
N GLY A 64 2.27 -5.55 6.59
CA GLY A 64 3.39 -4.91 7.25
C GLY A 64 3.01 -3.71 8.13
N VAL A 65 1.76 -3.26 8.09
CA VAL A 65 1.27 -2.11 8.87
C VAL A 65 1.09 -2.48 10.34
N GLY A 66 0.60 -3.70 10.61
CA GLY A 66 0.24 -4.15 11.96
C GLY A 66 -1.16 -3.71 12.39
N HIS A 67 -1.81 -4.54 13.22
CA HIS A 67 -3.22 -4.38 13.59
C HIS A 67 -3.52 -3.05 14.29
N GLU A 68 -2.59 -2.55 15.11
CA GLU A 68 -2.77 -1.33 15.91
C GLU A 68 -2.80 -0.04 15.05
N PHE A 69 -2.30 -0.10 13.81
CA PHE A 69 -2.19 1.05 12.91
C PHE A 69 -3.14 0.96 11.71
N MET A 70 -4.12 0.06 11.75
CA MET A 70 -5.08 -0.11 10.65
C MET A 70 -5.91 1.15 10.43
N ASP A 71 -6.40 1.78 11.51
CA ASP A 71 -7.19 3.02 11.42
C ASP A 71 -6.36 4.16 10.80
N ASP A 72 -5.09 4.30 11.20
CA ASP A 72 -4.18 5.29 10.63
C ASP A 72 -3.93 5.03 9.13
N PHE A 73 -3.76 3.76 8.74
CA PHE A 73 -3.58 3.38 7.34
C PHE A 73 -4.80 3.75 6.49
N PHE A 74 -6.00 3.37 6.91
CA PHE A 74 -7.22 3.71 6.17
C PHE A 74 -7.50 5.22 6.18
N GLY A 75 -7.23 5.90 7.30
CA GLY A 75 -7.33 7.35 7.39
C GLY A 75 -6.37 8.08 6.45
N CYS A 76 -5.13 7.58 6.29
CA CYS A 76 -4.20 8.08 5.28
C CYS A 76 -4.77 7.88 3.86
N CYS A 77 -5.26 6.69 3.53
CA CYS A 77 -5.86 6.42 2.22
C CYS A 77 -7.06 7.34 1.93
N GLU A 78 -7.97 7.51 2.88
CA GLU A 78 -9.12 8.42 2.77
C GLU A 78 -8.68 9.87 2.56
N SER A 79 -7.69 10.32 3.34
CA SER A 79 -7.15 11.69 3.23
C SER A 79 -6.49 11.97 1.88
N LEU A 80 -6.03 10.94 1.17
CA LEU A 80 -5.39 11.05 -0.14
C LEU A 80 -6.37 10.81 -1.29
N LEU A 81 -7.56 10.27 -1.03
CA LEU A 81 -8.55 9.96 -2.06
C LEU A 81 -9.34 11.22 -2.45
N ALA A 82 -9.60 11.38 -3.75
CA ALA A 82 -10.55 12.37 -4.26
C ALA A 82 -11.99 12.00 -3.86
N PRO A 83 -12.96 12.94 -3.86
CA PRO A 83 -14.35 12.67 -3.44
C PRO A 83 -15.02 11.46 -4.11
N ASP A 84 -14.74 11.23 -5.39
CA ASP A 84 -15.25 10.07 -6.18
C ASP A 84 -14.15 9.06 -6.52
N GLY A 85 -13.10 9.02 -5.67
CA GLY A 85 -11.98 8.14 -5.87
C GLY A 85 -12.29 6.69 -5.55
N LEU A 86 -11.52 5.76 -6.13
CA LEU A 86 -11.63 4.34 -5.81
C LEU A 86 -10.36 3.86 -5.13
N PHE A 87 -10.54 3.17 -4.01
CA PHE A 87 -9.46 2.47 -3.33
C PHE A 87 -9.60 0.96 -3.55
N VAL A 88 -8.51 0.34 -4.01
CA VAL A 88 -8.41 -1.11 -4.15
C VAL A 88 -7.34 -1.62 -3.19
N LEU A 89 -7.74 -2.53 -2.30
CA LEU A 89 -6.84 -3.23 -1.39
C LEU A 89 -6.77 -4.70 -1.78
N GLN A 90 -5.57 -5.17 -2.07
CA GLN A 90 -5.27 -6.59 -2.24
C GLN A 90 -4.34 -7.01 -1.10
N VAL A 91 -4.79 -7.99 -0.33
CA VAL A 91 -4.16 -8.42 0.92
C VAL A 91 -4.23 -9.94 1.01
N SER A 92 -3.16 -10.55 1.52
CA SER A 92 -3.13 -11.93 1.95
C SER A 92 -3.76 -12.05 3.33
N THR A 93 -4.81 -12.86 3.45
CA THR A 93 -5.49 -13.12 4.73
C THR A 93 -5.34 -14.59 5.10
N ASN A 94 -5.28 -14.88 6.40
CA ASN A 94 -5.41 -16.23 6.89
C ASN A 94 -6.87 -16.48 7.31
N ARG A 95 -7.39 -17.66 6.95
CA ARG A 95 -8.68 -18.11 7.46
C ARG A 95 -8.48 -18.66 8.86
N ARG A 96 -8.33 -17.80 9.86
CA ARG A 96 -8.53 -18.24 11.25
C ARG A 96 -10.03 -18.21 11.53
N GLU A 97 -10.62 -19.39 11.73
CA GLU A 97 -11.95 -19.47 12.35
C GLU A 97 -11.86 -18.81 13.73
N TYR A 98 -12.57 -17.71 13.91
CA TYR A 98 -12.89 -17.24 15.25
C TYR A 98 -13.86 -18.24 15.86
N HIS A 99 -13.37 -19.24 16.58
CA HIS A 99 -14.19 -19.86 17.61
C HIS A 99 -14.55 -18.74 18.60
N ILE A 100 -15.83 -18.38 18.66
CA ILE A 100 -16.38 -17.50 19.69
C ILE A 100 -16.33 -18.29 21.00
N GLY A 101 -15.15 -18.34 21.60
CA GLY A 101 -14.89 -18.88 22.92
C GLY A 101 -14.26 -17.78 23.75
N SER A 102 -15.06 -17.20 24.64
CA SER A 102 -14.69 -16.44 25.85
C SER A 102 -13.36 -15.68 25.80
N VAL A 103 -13.46 -14.36 25.65
CA VAL A 103 -12.41 -13.37 25.93
C VAL A 103 -11.60 -13.69 27.20
N HIS A 104 -10.30 -13.91 27.06
CA HIS A 104 -9.31 -13.55 28.08
C HIS A 104 -8.00 -13.03 27.46
N PRO A 105 -7.37 -11.99 28.04
CA PRO A 105 -6.36 -11.18 27.38
C PRO A 105 -4.93 -11.72 27.55
N LEU A 106 -4.15 -11.55 26.48
CA LEU A 106 -2.69 -11.35 26.39
C LEU A 106 -1.75 -12.20 27.27
N ARG A 107 -0.93 -13.05 26.64
CA ARG A 107 0.56 -12.97 26.61
C ARG A 107 1.13 -14.20 25.89
N GLY A 108 2.19 -13.97 25.11
CA GLY A 108 2.81 -15.00 24.29
C GLY A 108 3.56 -16.08 25.08
N ILE A 109 3.96 -17.12 24.35
CA ILE A 109 5.18 -17.95 24.49
C ILE A 109 5.10 -19.03 23.38
N ILE A 110 6.20 -19.24 22.68
CA ILE A 110 6.45 -20.38 21.79
C ILE A 110 6.61 -21.62 22.68
N ASP A 111 5.86 -22.71 22.42
CA ASP A 111 6.37 -24.06 22.70
C ASP A 111 5.71 -25.14 21.80
N ARG A 112 6.50 -26.19 21.61
CA ARG A 112 6.44 -27.34 20.70
C ARG A 112 5.16 -28.17 20.73
N GLU A 113 4.77 -28.70 19.57
CA GLU A 113 4.96 -30.10 19.13
C GLU A 113 3.94 -30.39 18.02
N LEU A 114 4.45 -30.58 16.80
CA LEU A 114 4.19 -31.71 15.89
C LEU A 114 5.11 -31.55 14.66
#